data_AF-A0AAJ2BQZ9-F1
#
_entry.id   AF-A0AAJ2BQZ9-F1
#
_cell.length_a   1.000
_cell.length_b   1.000
_cell.length_c   1.000
_cell.angle_alpha   90.00
_cell.angle_beta   90.00
_cell.angle_gamma   90.00
#
_symmetry.space_group_name_H-M   'P 1'
#
loop_
_entity.id
_entity.type
_entity.pdbx_description
1 polymer ?
#
loop_
_entity_poly.entity_id
_entity_poly.type
_entity_poly.pdbx_seq_one_letter_code
_entity_poly.pdbx_strand_id
1 'polypeptide(L)'
;MTDLAFATQAELTFAEQVFEQLRQALPKSSRARDPLVIAAVGELQVRLAAARALQRASAADDGPVRQIQARLAADSARQLAAELQREWLGGAPSQRPLGAAPRDLKRLLGEHHLTITD
;
A
#
# COMPACT_ATOMS: atom_id res chain seq x y z
N MET A 1 -0.28 22.21 -14.34
CA MET A 1 0.69 21.69 -13.33
C MET A 1 0.08 21.56 -11.92
N THR A 2 -1.15 22.02 -11.67
CA THR A 2 -1.86 21.91 -10.38
C THR A 2 -2.22 20.47 -9.98
N ASP A 3 -2.40 19.57 -10.94
CA ASP A 3 -2.85 18.19 -10.72
C ASP A 3 -1.80 17.33 -9.97
N LEU A 4 -0.52 17.49 -10.31
CA LEU A 4 0.57 16.71 -9.71
C LEU A 4 0.79 17.05 -8.23
N ALA A 5 0.71 18.33 -7.88
CA ALA A 5 0.86 18.79 -6.50
C ALA A 5 -0.30 18.30 -5.63
N PHE A 6 -1.53 18.36 -6.14
CA PHE A 6 -2.72 17.84 -5.46
C PHE A 6 -2.61 16.34 -5.23
N ALA A 7 -2.25 15.60 -6.27
CA ALA A 7 -2.09 14.17 -6.18
C ALA A 7 -0.97 13.80 -5.18
N THR A 8 0.17 14.50 -5.19
CA THR A 8 1.28 14.29 -4.23
C THR A 8 0.81 14.50 -2.79
N GLN A 9 0.04 15.56 -2.55
CA GLN A 9 -0.53 15.84 -1.23
C GLN A 9 -1.50 14.74 -0.78
N ALA A 10 -2.35 14.23 -1.68
CA ALA A 10 -3.30 13.16 -1.36
C ALA A 10 -2.57 11.87 -0.95
N GLU A 11 -1.50 11.51 -1.65
CA GLU A 11 -0.70 10.32 -1.33
C GLU A 11 0.00 10.41 0.02
N LEU A 12 0.60 11.57 0.33
CA LEU A 12 1.17 11.86 1.64
C LEU A 12 0.11 11.78 2.74
N THR A 13 -1.03 12.42 2.53
CA THR A 13 -2.14 12.44 3.50
C THR A 13 -2.62 11.02 3.81
N PHE A 14 -2.77 10.16 2.79
CA PHE A 14 -3.11 8.76 2.98
C PHE A 14 -2.05 8.01 3.80
N ALA A 15 -0.78 8.14 3.43
CA ALA A 15 0.32 7.45 4.10
C ALA A 15 0.45 7.88 5.58
N GLU A 16 0.22 9.16 5.87
CA GLU A 16 0.19 9.71 7.23
C GLU A 16 -0.97 9.16 8.06
N GLN A 17 -2.16 9.09 7.48
CA GLN A 17 -3.33 8.51 8.16
C GLN A 17 -3.09 7.05 8.55
N VAL A 18 -2.51 6.25 7.64
CA VAL A 18 -2.14 4.87 7.94
C VAL A 18 -1.07 4.80 9.01
N PHE A 19 -0.03 5.64 8.92
CA PHE A 19 1.04 5.67 9.92
C PHE A 19 0.50 5.95 11.32
N GLU A 20 -0.42 6.91 11.47
CA GLU A 20 -1.05 7.19 12.76
C GLU A 20 -1.94 6.03 13.25
N GLN A 21 -2.68 5.37 12.35
CA GLN A 21 -3.45 4.17 12.71
C GLN A 21 -2.53 3.04 13.22
N LEU A 22 -1.40 2.79 12.54
CA LEU A 22 -0.39 1.83 12.96
C LEU A 22 0.18 2.18 14.33
N ARG A 23 0.53 3.45 14.55
CA ARG A 23 1.04 3.95 15.84
C ARG A 23 0.06 3.73 17.00
N GLN A 24 -1.24 3.79 16.73
CA GLN A 24 -2.28 3.59 17.73
C GLN A 24 -2.63 2.10 17.95
N ALA A 25 -2.60 1.29 16.90
CA ALA A 25 -3.00 -0.12 16.93
C ALA A 25 -1.89 -1.06 17.38
N LEU A 26 -0.66 -0.88 16.86
CA LEU A 26 0.45 -1.81 17.07
C LEU A 26 0.86 -1.99 18.53
N PRO A 27 0.94 -0.94 19.39
CA PRO A 27 1.28 -1.12 20.80
C PRO A 27 0.30 -1.99 21.59
N LYS A 28 -0.94 -2.13 21.11
CA LYS A 28 -2.00 -2.95 21.71
C LYS A 28 -2.01 -4.37 21.15
N SER A 29 -1.23 -4.64 20.11
CA SER A 29 -1.14 -5.94 19.45
C SER A 29 -0.05 -6.81 20.09
N SER A 30 -0.16 -8.13 19.95
CA SER A 30 0.91 -9.07 20.32
C SER A 30 2.20 -8.87 19.52
N ARG A 31 2.13 -8.14 18.40
CA ARG A 31 3.24 -7.88 17.47
C ARG A 31 4.07 -6.65 17.82
N ALA A 32 3.73 -5.92 18.90
CA ALA A 32 4.38 -4.67 19.28
C ALA A 32 5.91 -4.77 19.47
N ARG A 33 6.42 -5.95 19.82
CA ARG A 33 7.86 -6.20 20.08
C ARG A 33 8.55 -6.96 18.95
N ASP A 34 7.84 -7.24 17.86
CA ASP A 34 8.43 -7.92 16.71
C ASP A 34 9.40 -6.97 15.99
N PRO A 35 10.70 -7.31 15.88
CA PRO A 35 11.68 -6.47 15.21
C PRO A 35 11.33 -6.16 13.75
N LEU A 36 10.66 -7.07 13.04
CA LEU A 36 10.25 -6.86 11.66
C LEU A 36 9.14 -5.81 11.55
N VAL A 37 8.19 -5.84 12.48
CA VAL A 37 7.13 -4.84 12.56
C VAL A 37 7.71 -3.47 12.90
N ILE A 38 8.62 -3.40 13.88
CA ILE A 38 9.32 -2.16 14.24
C ILE A 38 10.09 -1.60 13.03
N ALA A 39 10.83 -2.46 12.32
CA ALA A 39 11.60 -2.06 11.15
C ALA A 39 10.72 -1.49 10.03
N ALA A 40 9.62 -2.16 9.67
CA ALA A 40 8.77 -1.69 8.59
C ALA A 40 7.95 -0.43 8.95
N VAL A 41 7.54 -0.25 10.21
CA VAL A 41 6.97 1.03 10.67
C VAL A 41 8.02 2.14 10.63
N GLY A 42 9.25 1.86 11.06
CA GLY A 42 10.37 2.80 10.99
C GLY A 42 10.70 3.18 9.55
N GLU A 43 10.65 2.23 8.62
CA GLU A 43 10.84 2.48 7.19
C GLU A 43 9.76 3.42 6.65
N LEU A 44 8.49 3.19 6.98
CA LEU A 44 7.40 4.09 6.59
C LEU A 44 7.61 5.51 7.15
N GLN A 45 8.06 5.64 8.41
CA GLN A 45 8.39 6.94 9.01
C GLN A 45 9.48 7.68 8.23
N VAL A 46 10.55 6.98 7.84
CA VAL A 46 11.65 7.55 7.07
C VAL A 46 11.17 8.00 5.67
N ARG A 47 10.39 7.16 4.98
CA ARG A 47 9.84 7.50 3.65
C ARG A 47 8.91 8.71 3.71
N LEU A 48 8.05 8.80 4.73
CA LEU A 48 7.20 9.97 4.97
C LEU A 48 8.03 11.26 5.21
N ALA A 49 9.06 11.18 6.04
CA ALA A 49 9.93 12.32 6.32
C ALA A 49 10.67 12.80 5.04
N ALA A 50 11.18 11.86 4.24
CA ALA A 50 11.83 12.17 2.97
C ALA A 50 10.86 12.79 1.96
N ALA A 51 9.66 12.21 1.79
CA ALA A 51 8.64 12.71 0.87
C ALA A 51 8.17 14.13 1.25
N ARG A 52 7.97 14.41 2.55
CA ARG A 52 7.66 15.77 3.06
C ARG A 52 8.78 16.76 2.80
N ALA A 53 10.04 16.35 2.94
CA ALA A 53 11.18 17.22 2.66
C ALA A 53 11.24 17.59 1.17
N LEU A 54 11.03 16.60 0.29
CA LEU A 54 11.00 16.81 -1.16
C LEU A 54 9.80 17.65 -1.61
N GLN A 55 8.62 17.44 -1.01
CA GLN A 55 7.44 18.26 -1.30
C GLN A 55 7.70 19.74 -0.95
N ARG A 56 8.23 20.02 0.24
CA ARG A 56 8.59 21.38 0.65
C ARG A 56 9.63 22.01 -0.29
N ALA A 57 10.63 21.25 -0.70
CA ALA A 57 11.63 21.71 -1.66
C ALA A 57 11.03 22.02 -3.04
N SER A 58 10.07 21.21 -3.50
CA SER A 58 9.38 21.42 -4.78
C SER A 58 8.44 22.63 -4.79
N ALA A 59 7.94 23.06 -3.62
CA ALA A 59 7.12 24.27 -3.50
C ALA A 59 7.97 25.56 -3.49
N ALA A 60 9.25 25.47 -3.14
CA ALA A 60 10.18 26.59 -3.13
C ALA A 60 10.88 26.82 -4.48
N ASP A 61 10.88 25.81 -5.35
CA ASP A 61 11.54 25.82 -6.65
C ASP A 61 10.67 24.98 -7.62
N ASP A 62 9.98 25.67 -8.54
CA ASP A 62 9.03 25.11 -9.52
C ASP A 62 9.67 24.23 -10.61
N GLY A 63 10.92 23.80 -10.42
CA GLY A 63 11.61 22.88 -11.30
C GLY A 63 10.83 21.55 -11.46
N PRO A 64 10.49 21.13 -12.69
CA PRO A 64 9.68 19.93 -12.94
C PRO A 64 10.32 18.65 -12.38
N VAL A 65 11.65 18.58 -12.33
CA VAL A 65 12.40 17.47 -11.74
C VAL A 65 12.08 17.31 -10.25
N ARG A 66 12.00 18.41 -9.49
CA ARG A 66 11.71 18.36 -8.04
C ARG A 66 10.27 17.92 -7.79
N GLN A 67 9.34 18.37 -8.62
CA GLN A 67 7.93 17.96 -8.51
C GLN A 67 7.77 16.46 -8.77
N ILE A 68 8.49 15.91 -9.76
CA ILE A 68 8.52 14.46 -10.02
C ILE A 68 9.16 13.70 -8.85
N GLN A 69 10.27 14.19 -8.29
CA GLN A 69 10.91 13.57 -7.13
C GLN A 69 9.98 13.53 -5.91
N ALA A 70 9.29 14.64 -5.62
CA ALA A 70 8.30 14.72 -4.55
C ALA A 70 7.16 13.72 -4.76
N ARG A 71 6.65 13.62 -5.99
CA ARG A 71 5.61 12.66 -6.38
C ARG A 71 6.06 11.22 -6.18
N LEU A 72 7.23 10.84 -6.68
CA LEU A 72 7.74 9.47 -6.56
C LEU A 72 7.97 9.08 -5.10
N ALA A 73 8.46 10.00 -4.28
CA ALA A 73 8.63 9.76 -2.85
C ALA A 73 7.29 9.60 -2.13
N ALA A 74 6.28 10.42 -2.48
CA ALA A 74 4.93 10.31 -1.94
C ALA A 74 4.25 8.99 -2.32
N ASP A 75 4.30 8.58 -3.59
CA ASP A 75 3.75 7.29 -4.03
C ASP A 75 4.49 6.12 -3.37
N SER A 76 5.81 6.18 -3.23
CA SER A 76 6.58 5.14 -2.52
C SER A 76 6.16 4.99 -1.05
N ALA A 77 5.90 6.11 -0.36
CA ALA A 77 5.37 6.09 1.01
C ALA A 77 3.93 5.54 1.05
N ARG A 78 3.08 5.93 0.10
CA ARG A 78 1.69 5.46 -0.04
C ARG A 78 1.63 3.95 -0.32
N GLN A 79 2.48 3.43 -1.19
CA GLN A 79 2.53 2.00 -1.51
C GLN A 79 2.85 1.18 -0.27
N LEU A 80 3.92 1.54 0.45
CA LEU A 80 4.29 0.87 1.70
C LEU A 80 3.17 1.00 2.75
N ALA A 81 2.61 2.20 2.93
CA ALA A 81 1.46 2.39 3.82
C ALA A 81 0.29 1.46 3.46
N ALA A 82 -0.07 1.35 2.18
CA ALA A 82 -1.16 0.48 1.75
C ALA A 82 -0.87 -1.01 2.02
N GLU A 83 0.38 -1.44 1.89
CA GLU A 83 0.82 -2.79 2.27
C GLU A 83 0.65 -3.04 3.77
N LEU A 84 1.23 -2.16 4.61
CA LEU A 84 1.14 -2.28 6.06
C LEU A 84 -0.30 -2.18 6.57
N GLN A 85 -1.12 -1.33 5.95
CA GLN A 85 -2.54 -1.23 6.26
C GLN A 85 -3.25 -2.56 5.98
N ARG A 86 -3.04 -3.18 4.81
CA ARG A 86 -3.66 -4.47 4.49
C ARG A 86 -3.21 -5.58 5.43
N GLU A 87 -1.93 -5.60 5.78
CA GLU A 87 -1.35 -6.70 6.55
C GLU A 87 -1.67 -6.61 8.04
N TRP A 88 -1.66 -5.40 8.61
CA TRP A 88 -1.68 -5.22 10.06
C TRP A 88 -2.89 -4.44 10.60
N LEU A 89 -3.58 -3.67 9.75
CA LEU A 89 -4.81 -2.96 10.12
C LEU A 89 -6.06 -3.59 9.48
N GLY A 90 -5.89 -4.35 8.40
CA GLY A 90 -6.92 -5.19 7.83
C GLY A 90 -7.33 -6.27 8.83
N GLY A 91 -8.64 -6.50 8.98
CA GLY A 91 -9.12 -7.75 9.55
C GLY A 91 -8.58 -8.93 8.74
N ALA A 92 -8.57 -10.13 9.35
CA ALA A 92 -8.13 -11.37 8.70
C ALA A 92 -8.60 -11.40 7.24
N PRO A 93 -7.73 -11.78 6.28
CA PRO A 93 -8.08 -11.74 4.87
C PRO A 93 -9.43 -12.41 4.71
N SER A 94 -10.41 -11.70 4.17
CA SER A 94 -11.68 -12.29 3.75
C SER A 94 -11.30 -13.56 3.02
N GLN A 95 -11.71 -14.71 3.55
CA GLN A 95 -11.33 -16.01 3.03
C GLN A 95 -11.41 -15.94 1.52
N ARG A 96 -10.28 -16.05 0.81
CA ARG A 96 -10.33 -16.33 -0.63
C ARG A 96 -11.30 -17.51 -0.73
N PRO A 97 -12.36 -17.44 -1.56
CA PRO A 97 -13.21 -18.60 -1.76
C PRO A 97 -12.30 -19.77 -2.10
N LEU A 98 -12.23 -20.73 -1.19
CA LEU A 98 -11.48 -21.97 -1.39
C LEU A 98 -12.22 -22.70 -2.50
N GLY A 99 -11.67 -22.62 -3.70
CA GLY A 99 -12.19 -23.28 -4.88
C GLY A 99 -13.32 -22.50 -5.55
N ALA A 100 -13.16 -22.25 -6.85
CA ALA A 100 -14.29 -22.03 -7.74
C ALA A 100 -15.31 -23.16 -7.48
N ALA A 101 -16.58 -22.83 -7.24
CA ALA A 101 -17.59 -23.86 -7.10
C ALA A 101 -17.56 -24.72 -8.38
N PRO A 102 -17.84 -26.04 -8.32
CA PRO A 102 -17.76 -26.90 -9.50
C PRO A 102 -18.59 -26.42 -10.70
N ARG A 103 -19.60 -25.56 -10.47
CA ARG A 103 -20.36 -24.85 -11.51
C ARG A 103 -19.53 -23.81 -12.27
N ASP A 104 -18.63 -23.10 -11.59
CA ASP A 104 -17.75 -22.08 -12.19
C ASP A 104 -16.64 -22.72 -13.02
N LEU A 105 -16.18 -23.90 -12.61
CA LEU A 105 -15.24 -24.73 -13.37
C LEU A 105 -15.83 -25.21 -14.70
N LYS A 106 -17.10 -25.67 -14.71
CA LYS A 106 -17.82 -26.00 -15.97
C LYS A 106 -17.97 -24.81 -16.90
N ARG A 107 -18.17 -23.61 -16.35
CA ARG A 107 -18.31 -22.37 -17.14
C ARG A 107 -16.99 -21.90 -17.73
N LEU A 108 -15.88 -22.10 -17.02
CA LEU A 108 -14.52 -21.72 -17.45
C LEU A 108 -13.91 -22.71 -18.45
N LEU A 109 -14.17 -24.01 -18.30
CA LEU A 109 -13.60 -25.04 -19.17
C LEU A 109 -14.34 -25.20 -20.49
N GLY A 110 -15.55 -24.65 -20.63
CA GLY A 110 -16.42 -24.92 -21.78
C GLY A 110 -16.73 -26.42 -21.90
N GLU A 111 -17.57 -26.81 -22.85
CA GLU A 111 -17.84 -28.23 -23.14
C GLU A 111 -16.67 -28.90 -23.88
N HIS A 112 -15.43 -28.65 -23.45
CA HIS A 112 -14.28 -29.40 -23.91
C HIS A 112 -14.20 -30.70 -23.11
N HIS A 113 -14.99 -31.67 -23.57
CA HIS A 113 -14.82 -33.07 -23.21
C HIS A 113 -13.37 -33.48 -23.51
N LEU A 114 -12.55 -33.63 -22.47
CA LEU A 114 -11.35 -34.44 -22.58
C LEU A 114 -11.81 -35.91 -22.56
N THR A 115 -12.09 -36.46 -23.73
CA THR A 115 -12.08 -37.92 -23.93
C THR A 115 -10.66 -38.39 -23.63
N ILE A 116 -10.45 -38.90 -22.42
CA ILE A 116 -9.34 -39.79 -22.13
C ILE A 116 -9.83 -41.17 -22.52
N THR A 117 -9.46 -41.64 -23.71
CA THR A 117 -9.48 -43.06 -24.05
C THR A 117 -8.20 -43.70 -23.51
N ASP A 118 -8.36 -44.83 -22.83
CA ASP A 118 -7.29 -45.76 -22.48
C ASP A 118 -6.47 -46.20 -23.71
#